data_AF-A0A2K8M3D3-F1
#
_entry.id   AF-A0A2K8M3D3-F1
#
_cell.length_a   1.000
_cell.length_b   1.000
_cell.length_c   1.000
_cell.angle_alpha   90.00
_cell.angle_beta   90.00
_cell.angle_gamma   90.00
#
_symmetry.space_group_name_H-M   'P 1'
#
loop_
_entity.id
_entity.type
_entity.pdbx_description
1 polymer ?
#
loop_
_entity_poly.entity_id
_entity_poly.type
_entity_poly.pdbx_seq_one_letter_code
_entity_poly.pdbx_strand_id
1 'polypeptide(L)'
;MWDSSFDEALRPYLPFLPADEALTAETPLKEYGLDSLATVELLAVLEEKYNVRFSDDALNLETFENPGRLWNTLSGLQPAS
;
A
#
# COMPACT_ATOMS: atom_id res chain seq x y z
N MET A 1 -11.10 -5.72 -5.53
CA MET A 1 -10.55 -6.80 -4.69
C MET A 1 -9.08 -6.91 -5.05
N TRP A 2 -8.17 -6.82 -4.09
CA TRP A 2 -6.73 -6.94 -4.33
C TRP A 2 -6.26 -8.39 -4.30
N ASP A 3 -5.05 -8.63 -4.77
CA ASP A 3 -4.42 -9.96 -4.73
C ASP A 3 -3.71 -10.24 -3.39
N SER A 4 -3.35 -11.50 -3.16
CA SER A 4 -2.64 -11.91 -1.93
C SER A 4 -1.25 -11.27 -1.82
N SER A 5 -0.62 -10.96 -2.95
CA SER A 5 0.71 -10.35 -3.00
C SER A 5 0.71 -8.95 -2.39
N PHE A 6 -0.38 -8.20 -2.57
CA PHE A 6 -0.56 -6.87 -2.02
C PHE A 6 -0.71 -6.93 -0.50
N ASP A 7 -1.55 -7.84 -0.01
CA ASP A 7 -1.79 -8.03 1.42
C ASP A 7 -0.48 -8.40 2.14
N GLU A 8 0.26 -9.38 1.59
CA GLU A 8 1.58 -9.80 2.08
C GLU A 8 2.62 -8.68 2.07
N ALA A 9 2.57 -7.78 1.08
CA ALA A 9 3.48 -6.64 1.02
C ALA A 9 3.14 -5.57 2.07
N LEU A 10 1.86 -5.43 2.43
CA LEU A 10 1.38 -4.40 3.35
C LEU A 10 1.54 -4.80 4.82
N ARG A 11 1.28 -6.06 5.15
CA ARG A 11 1.31 -6.62 6.52
C ARG A 11 2.58 -6.27 7.32
N PRO A 12 3.81 -6.34 6.78
CA PRO A 12 5.03 -5.98 7.51
C PRO A 12 5.08 -4.53 7.99
N TYR A 13 4.36 -3.62 7.32
CA TYR A 13 4.32 -2.19 7.61
C TYR A 13 3.16 -1.79 8.53
N LEU A 14 2.35 -2.76 8.98
CA LEU A 14 1.20 -2.55 9.85
C LEU A 14 1.39 -3.29 11.19
N PRO A 15 2.40 -2.93 12.00
CA PRO A 15 2.74 -3.66 13.23
C PRO A 15 1.63 -3.67 14.27
N PHE A 16 0.67 -2.74 14.19
CA PHE A 16 -0.45 -2.67 15.13
C PHE A 16 -1.68 -3.44 14.63
N LEU A 17 -1.67 -3.98 13.41
CA LEU A 17 -2.75 -4.81 12.89
C LEU A 17 -2.51 -6.26 13.36
N PRO A 18 -3.44 -6.86 14.13
CA PRO A 18 -3.32 -8.25 14.54
C PRO A 18 -3.20 -9.19 13.35
N ALA A 19 -2.38 -10.22 13.46
CA ALA A 19 -2.11 -11.15 12.35
C ALA A 19 -3.36 -11.93 11.89
N ASP A 20 -4.31 -12.14 12.79
CA ASP A 20 -5.61 -12.76 12.59
C ASP A 20 -6.69 -11.78 12.10
N GLU A 21 -6.44 -10.48 12.15
CA GLU A 21 -7.35 -9.46 11.65
C GLU A 21 -7.20 -9.29 10.13
N ALA A 22 -8.33 -9.40 9.42
CA ALA A 22 -8.35 -9.24 7.98
C ALA A 22 -8.15 -7.77 7.60
N LEU A 23 -7.28 -7.52 6.62
CA LEU A 23 -7.14 -6.19 6.04
C LEU A 23 -8.43 -5.84 5.27
N THR A 24 -9.04 -4.70 5.57
CA THR A 24 -10.27 -4.23 4.91
C THR A 24 -9.98 -3.01 4.05
N ALA A 25 -10.82 -2.72 3.06
CA ALA A 25 -10.58 -1.61 2.14
C ALA A 25 -10.58 -0.24 2.85
N GLU A 26 -11.21 -0.14 4.01
CA GLU A 26 -11.34 1.08 4.80
C GLU A 26 -10.37 1.10 6.00
N THR A 27 -9.51 0.08 6.16
CA THR A 27 -8.54 0.01 7.26
C THR A 27 -7.61 1.24 7.24
N PRO A 28 -7.59 2.08 8.29
CA PRO A 28 -6.76 3.30 8.32
C PRO A 28 -5.27 2.96 8.52
N LEU A 29 -4.48 2.92 7.44
CA LEU A 29 -3.10 2.43 7.45
C LEU A 29 -2.21 3.12 8.48
N LYS A 30 -2.38 4.44 8.61
CA LYS A 30 -1.62 5.26 9.56
C LYS A 30 -1.89 4.90 11.01
N GLU A 31 -3.12 4.53 11.36
CA GLU A 31 -3.47 4.10 12.72
C GLU A 31 -2.85 2.74 13.04
N TYR A 32 -2.61 1.91 12.01
CA TYR A 32 -2.00 0.60 12.15
C TYR A 32 -0.47 0.59 12.02
N GLY A 33 0.15 1.77 11.88
CA GLY A 33 1.60 1.94 11.99
C GLY A 33 2.32 2.33 10.71
N LEU A 34 1.60 2.57 9.62
CA LEU A 34 2.19 3.10 8.39
C LEU A 34 2.57 4.58 8.57
N ASP A 35 3.80 4.82 9.00
CA ASP A 35 4.38 6.15 9.13
C ASP A 35 5.04 6.65 7.84
N SER A 36 5.62 7.85 7.86
CA SER A 36 6.25 8.45 6.67
C SER A 36 7.43 7.64 6.12
N LEU A 37 8.22 6.98 6.98
CA LEU A 37 9.37 6.19 6.53
C LEU A 37 8.89 4.85 5.97
N ALA A 38 7.99 4.17 6.69
CA ALA A 38 7.35 2.94 6.26
C ALA A 38 6.59 3.12 4.94
N THR A 39 5.99 4.30 4.71
CA THR A 39 5.34 4.63 3.43
C THR A 39 6.33 4.63 2.26
N VAL A 40 7.51 5.23 2.44
CA VAL A 40 8.54 5.27 1.39
C VAL A 40 9.13 3.88 1.13
N GLU A 41 9.30 3.06 2.17
CA GLU A 41 9.76 1.67 2.02
C GLU A 41 8.72 0.80 1.33
N LEU A 42 7.45 0.88 1.76
CA LEU A 42 6.33 0.19 1.13
C LEU A 42 6.20 0.57 -0.35
N LEU A 43 6.36 1.85 -0.67
CA LEU A 43 6.33 2.33 -2.05
C LEU A 43 7.34 1.58 -2.92
N ALA A 44 8.59 1.51 -2.49
CA ALA A 44 9.64 0.82 -3.23
C ALA A 44 9.32 -0.67 -3.43
N VAL A 45 8.78 -1.34 -2.39
CA VAL A 45 8.35 -2.74 -2.47
C VAL A 45 7.23 -2.94 -3.48
N LEU A 46 6.23 -2.04 -3.51
CA LEU A 46 5.11 -2.14 -4.45
C LEU A 46 5.58 -1.88 -5.89
N GLU A 47 6.44 -0.89 -6.12
CA GLU A 47 7.02 -0.62 -7.44
C GLU A 47 7.80 -1.82 -7.97
N GLU A 48 8.64 -2.44 -7.14
CA GLU A 48 9.39 -3.63 -7.50
C GLU A 48 8.48 -4.82 -7.76
N LYS A 49 7.53 -5.10 -6.85
CA LYS A 49 6.66 -6.28 -6.92
C LYS A 49 5.71 -6.26 -8.12
N TYR A 50 5.21 -5.08 -8.48
CA TYR A 50 4.25 -4.91 -9.58
C TYR A 50 4.89 -4.40 -10.87
N ASN A 51 6.21 -4.14 -10.86
CA ASN A 51 6.96 -3.56 -11.98
C ASN A 51 6.31 -2.27 -12.50
N VAL A 52 5.99 -1.36 -11.58
CA VAL A 52 5.35 -0.06 -11.86
C VAL A 52 6.18 1.08 -11.28
N ARG A 53 5.82 2.31 -11.63
CA ARG A 53 6.29 3.51 -10.93
C ARG A 53 5.13 4.39 -10.52
N PHE A 54 5.13 4.86 -9.28
CA PHE A 54 4.22 5.89 -8.83
C PHE A 54 4.72 7.24 -9.34
N SER A 55 3.82 8.00 -9.96
CA SER A 55 4.09 9.40 -10.30
C SER A 55 3.98 10.28 -9.06
N ASP A 56 4.63 11.44 -9.04
CA ASP A 56 4.56 12.39 -7.91
C ASP A 56 3.10 12.73 -7.51
N ASP A 57 2.18 12.83 -8.48
CA ASP A 57 0.74 13.07 -8.22
C ASP A 57 0.06 11.93 -7.44
N ALA A 58 0.54 10.69 -7.60
CA ALA A 58 0.03 9.52 -6.89
C ALA A 58 0.57 9.42 -5.45
N LEU A 59 1.67 10.12 -5.14
CA LEU A 59 2.34 10.13 -3.84
C LEU A 59 1.72 11.17 -2.88
N ASN A 60 0.41 11.11 -2.73
CA ASN A 60 -0.32 11.98 -1.80
C ASN A 60 -0.79 11.19 -0.57
N LEU A 61 -1.09 11.91 0.52
CA LEU A 61 -1.55 11.32 1.78
C LEU A 61 -2.87 10.54 1.64
N GLU A 62 -3.72 10.90 0.66
CA GLU A 62 -4.99 10.20 0.44
C GLU A 62 -4.76 8.80 -0.14
N THR A 63 -3.77 8.61 -1.01
CA THR A 63 -3.42 7.28 -1.56
C THR A 63 -3.09 6.28 -0.46
N PHE A 64 -2.41 6.72 0.60
CA PHE A 64 -1.98 5.89 1.72
C PHE A 64 -2.93 5.96 2.92
N GLU A 65 -4.15 6.50 2.75
CA GLU A 65 -5.14 6.55 3.82
C GLU A 65 -5.64 5.14 4.19
N ASN A 66 -5.93 4.31 3.18
CA ASN A 66 -6.45 2.96 3.34
C ASN A 66 -6.04 2.02 2.19
N PRO A 67 -6.06 0.69 2.38
CA PRO A 67 -5.69 -0.29 1.36
C PRO A 67 -6.50 -0.17 0.07
N GLY A 68 -7.79 0.20 0.16
CA GLY A 68 -8.67 0.31 -0.99
C GLY A 68 -8.21 1.39 -1.97
N ARG A 69 -7.87 2.57 -1.45
CA ARG A 69 -7.31 3.66 -2.26
C ARG A 69 -5.95 3.29 -2.85
N LEU A 70 -5.06 2.75 -2.02
CA LEU A 70 -3.72 2.36 -2.45
C LEU A 70 -3.78 1.33 -3.60
N TRP A 71 -4.62 0.31 -3.47
CA TRP A 71 -4.82 -0.71 -4.50
C TRP A 71 -5.42 -0.13 -5.79
N ASN A 72 -6.40 0.76 -5.68
CA ASN A 72 -7.02 1.41 -6.84
C ASN A 72 -6.00 2.25 -7.62
N THR A 73 -5.15 2.99 -6.92
CA THR A 73 -4.06 3.74 -7.52
C THR A 73 -3.06 2.80 -8.20
N LEU A 74 -2.58 1.79 -7.47
CA LEU A 74 -1.61 0.81 -7.96
C LEU A 74 -2.10 0.07 -9.22
N SER A 75 -3.35 -0.37 -9.22
CA SER A 75 -3.98 -1.10 -10.34
C SER A 75 -4.17 -0.25 -11.60
N GLY A 76 -4.15 1.08 -11.45
CA GLY A 76 -4.25 2.03 -12.55
C GLY A 76 -2.90 2.40 -13.17
N LEU A 77 -1.78 2.02 -12.55
CA LEU A 77 -0.44 2.35 -13.03
C LEU A 77 -0.06 1.51 -14.24
N GLN A 78 0.71 2.11 -15.14
CA GLN A 78 1.31 1.40 -16.26
C GLN A 78 2.65 0.78 -15.84
N PRO A 79 3.04 -0.37 -16.43
CA PRO A 79 4.34 -0.96 -16.18
C PRO A 79 5.47 0.02 -16.45
N ALA A 80 6.48 0.03 -15.58
CA ALA A 80 7.71 0.78 -15.82
C ALA A 80 8.40 0.20 -17.06
N SER A 81 8.63 1.06 -18.06
CA SER A 81 9.30 0.73 -19.33
C SER A 81 10.81 0.74 -19.20
#